data_AF-A0A3A6NR27-F1
#
_entry.id   AF-A0A3A6NR27-F1
#
_cell.length_a   1.000
_cell.length_b   1.000
_cell.length_c   1.000
_cell.angle_alpha   90.00
_cell.angle_beta   90.00
_cell.angle_gamma   90.00
#
_symmetry.space_group_name_H-M   'P 1'
#
loop_
_entity.id
_entity.type
_entity.pdbx_description
1 polymer ?
#
loop_
_entity_poly.entity_id
_entity_poly.type
_entity_poly.pdbx_seq_one_letter_code
_entity_poly.pdbx_strand_id
1 'polypeptide(L)'
;MEEEKSGLNVGDSVKVKRGIMCPDLESLCIEGWQGRVLGIIEEDSKILIRISWDSITLKNMPPYFIDQSNEDGLDFSEMYLWSEELEPAECRDTEEDVNKFLEKIPESHWWGGLGEQGKRIQRVLAGIDDKNTMEALKAWNDYLEEKLTYPFTAKVAEYQEKGPFQSGDAVVVKKITMLDEHYGIIVHLKEGDIPLCELEVQNNDSPNYQPVNDYCVWFAN
;
A
#
# COMPACT_ATOMS: atom_id res chain seq x y z
N MET A 1 -48.54 7.23 4.99
CA MET A 1 -47.18 7.79 4.80
C MET A 1 -46.50 6.78 3.92
N GLU A 2 -46.37 7.09 2.63
CA GLU A 2 -45.70 6.22 1.66
C GLU A 2 -44.21 6.24 2.00
N GLU A 3 -43.65 5.07 2.27
CA GLU A 3 -42.21 4.86 2.34
C GLU A 3 -41.63 5.12 0.94
N GLU A 4 -40.95 6.25 0.77
CA GLU A 4 -40.06 6.46 -0.36
C GLU A 4 -38.90 5.46 -0.22
N LYS A 5 -39.08 4.25 -0.75
CA LYS A 5 -37.96 3.41 -1.17
C LYS A 5 -37.10 4.28 -2.07
N SER A 6 -35.80 4.35 -1.81
CA SER A 6 -34.84 5.27 -2.44
C SER A 6 -34.79 5.26 -3.98
N GLY A 7 -35.58 4.43 -4.66
CA GLY A 7 -35.68 4.34 -6.12
C GLY A 7 -34.43 3.78 -6.81
N LEU A 8 -33.35 3.58 -6.05
CA LEU A 8 -32.06 3.11 -6.50
C LEU A 8 -32.01 1.59 -6.55
N ASN A 9 -31.34 1.08 -7.57
CA ASN A 9 -31.03 -0.32 -7.77
C ASN A 9 -29.51 -0.51 -7.89
N VAL A 10 -29.04 -1.73 -7.65
CA VAL A 10 -27.66 -2.10 -7.94
C VAL A 10 -27.39 -1.90 -9.44
N GLY A 11 -26.27 -1.24 -9.74
CA GLY A 11 -25.87 -0.83 -11.09
C GLY A 11 -26.27 0.60 -11.47
N ASP A 12 -27.18 1.24 -10.73
CA ASP A 12 -27.55 2.62 -11.00
C ASP A 12 -26.37 3.57 -10.76
N SER A 13 -26.28 4.62 -11.58
CA SER A 13 -25.29 5.68 -11.41
C SER A 13 -25.83 6.77 -10.48
N VAL A 14 -25.01 7.16 -9.53
CA VAL A 14 -25.34 8.16 -8.50
C VAL A 14 -24.27 9.23 -8.42
N LYS A 15 -24.67 10.39 -7.93
CA LYS A 15 -23.80 11.53 -7.66
C LYS A 15 -24.00 12.02 -6.23
N VAL A 16 -22.90 12.38 -5.60
CA VAL A 16 -22.91 12.97 -4.25
C VAL A 16 -23.43 14.40 -4.32
N LYS A 17 -24.39 14.72 -3.44
CA LYS A 17 -25.02 16.04 -3.34
C LYS A 17 -24.05 17.11 -2.85
N ARG A 18 -24.52 18.36 -2.94
CA ARG A 18 -23.78 19.55 -2.53
C ARG A 18 -23.43 19.52 -1.04
N GLY A 19 -22.18 19.87 -0.70
CA GLY A 19 -21.72 20.06 0.68
C GLY A 19 -21.51 18.78 1.49
N ILE A 20 -21.56 17.60 0.87
CA ILE A 20 -21.27 16.34 1.55
C ILE A 20 -19.75 16.20 1.72
N MET A 21 -19.35 15.84 2.94
CA MET A 21 -17.96 15.57 3.31
C MET A 21 -17.70 14.07 3.30
N CYS A 22 -16.46 13.68 3.06
CA CYS A 22 -16.05 12.29 3.11
C CYS A 22 -16.19 11.75 4.55
N PRO A 23 -16.88 10.61 4.77
CA PRO A 23 -17.02 10.00 6.08
C PRO A 23 -15.67 9.51 6.65
N ASP A 24 -14.75 9.11 5.77
CA ASP A 24 -13.42 8.62 6.15
C ASP A 24 -12.40 9.77 6.31
N LEU A 25 -12.71 10.96 5.79
CA LEU A 25 -11.86 12.15 5.89
C LEU A 25 -12.68 13.44 5.92
N GLU A 26 -13.06 13.88 7.12
CA GLU A 26 -13.98 15.01 7.32
C GLU A 26 -13.54 16.32 6.64
N SER A 27 -12.25 16.52 6.36
CA SER A 27 -11.75 17.71 5.67
C SER A 27 -11.93 17.69 4.15
N LEU A 28 -12.25 16.53 3.56
CA LEU A 28 -12.41 16.35 2.12
C LEU A 28 -13.89 16.49 1.74
N CYS A 29 -14.21 17.50 0.92
CA CYS A 29 -15.52 17.59 0.30
C CYS A 29 -15.58 16.69 -0.94
N ILE A 30 -16.58 15.82 -0.99
CA ILE A 30 -16.81 14.86 -2.07
C ILE A 30 -18.02 15.22 -2.94
N GLU A 31 -18.46 16.48 -2.85
CA GLU A 31 -19.51 17.03 -3.70
C GLU A 31 -19.23 16.73 -5.18
N GLY A 32 -20.25 16.22 -5.88
CA GLY A 32 -20.17 15.94 -7.30
C GLY A 32 -19.37 14.70 -7.69
N TRP A 33 -18.80 13.96 -6.73
CA TRP A 33 -18.26 12.63 -6.98
C TRP A 33 -19.37 11.71 -7.47
N GLN A 34 -19.05 10.82 -8.40
CA GLN A 34 -20.01 9.90 -9.00
C GLN A 34 -19.50 8.48 -9.04
N GLY A 35 -20.43 7.54 -8.94
CA GLY A 35 -20.13 6.13 -8.96
C GLY A 35 -21.37 5.29 -9.28
N ARG A 36 -21.19 3.98 -9.21
CA ARG A 36 -22.23 2.99 -9.39
C ARG A 36 -22.60 2.35 -8.07
N VAL A 37 -23.90 2.12 -7.87
CA VAL A 37 -24.40 1.37 -6.70
C VAL A 37 -23.93 -0.08 -6.80
N LEU A 38 -23.10 -0.50 -5.84
CA LEU A 38 -22.70 -1.90 -5.67
C LEU A 38 -23.63 -2.67 -4.74
N GLY A 39 -24.17 -1.99 -3.73
CA GLY A 39 -24.97 -2.62 -2.70
C GLY A 39 -25.90 -1.64 -2.00
N ILE A 40 -27.02 -2.15 -1.52
CA ILE A 40 -28.03 -1.41 -0.79
C ILE A 40 -28.26 -2.15 0.52
N ILE A 41 -28.06 -1.45 1.63
CA ILE A 41 -28.16 -2.00 2.99
C ILE A 41 -29.21 -1.19 3.74
N GLU A 42 -30.14 -1.87 4.39
CA GLU A 42 -31.16 -1.23 5.24
C GLU A 42 -30.74 -1.36 6.71
N GLU A 43 -30.53 -0.23 7.38
CA GLU A 43 -30.14 -0.15 8.80
C GLU A 43 -31.06 0.86 9.51
N ASP A 44 -31.73 0.45 10.59
CA ASP A 44 -32.57 1.33 11.42
C ASP A 44 -33.54 2.23 10.62
N SER A 45 -34.20 1.65 9.61
CA SER A 45 -35.11 2.34 8.68
C SER A 45 -34.46 3.43 7.82
N LYS A 46 -33.13 3.42 7.71
CA LYS A 46 -32.34 4.21 6.77
C LYS A 46 -31.67 3.29 5.75
N ILE A 47 -31.38 3.86 4.58
CA ILE A 47 -30.75 3.13 3.48
C ILE A 47 -29.33 3.64 3.31
N LEU A 48 -28.37 2.74 3.52
CA LEU A 48 -26.95 2.94 3.26
C LEU A 48 -26.60 2.32 1.90
N ILE A 49 -25.89 3.08 1.07
CA ILE A 49 -25.54 2.71 -0.31
C ILE A 49 -24.03 2.50 -0.37
N ARG A 50 -23.61 1.31 -0.78
CA ARG A 50 -22.22 1.03 -1.15
C ARG A 50 -22.03 1.45 -2.60
N ILE A 51 -21.08 2.34 -2.86
CA ILE A 51 -20.79 2.92 -4.17
C ILE A 51 -19.39 2.49 -4.58
N SER A 52 -19.21 2.12 -5.84
CA SER A 52 -17.89 2.08 -6.49
C SER A 52 -17.72 3.34 -7.33
N TRP A 53 -16.62 4.06 -7.12
CA TRP A 53 -16.37 5.31 -7.84
C TRP A 53 -16.12 5.08 -9.32
N ASP A 54 -16.67 5.97 -10.15
CA ASP A 54 -16.42 5.94 -11.59
C ASP A 54 -14.98 6.40 -11.90
N SER A 55 -14.48 6.05 -13.09
CA SER A 55 -13.10 6.33 -13.50
C SER A 55 -12.80 7.82 -13.56
N ILE A 56 -13.82 8.68 -13.72
CA ILE A 56 -13.65 10.14 -13.73
C ILE A 56 -13.44 10.65 -12.31
N THR A 57 -14.20 10.13 -11.35
CA THR A 57 -14.02 10.42 -9.92
C THR A 57 -12.66 9.94 -9.47
N LEU A 58 -12.30 8.69 -9.79
CA LEU A 58 -10.99 8.12 -9.47
C LEU A 58 -9.82 8.94 -10.07
N LYS A 59 -9.93 9.39 -11.33
CA LYS A 59 -8.91 10.25 -11.99
C LYS A 59 -8.73 11.61 -11.33
N ASN A 60 -9.79 12.19 -10.77
CA ASN A 60 -9.76 13.51 -10.14
C ASN A 60 -9.65 13.42 -8.61
N MET A 61 -9.58 12.21 -8.07
CA MET A 61 -9.43 11.96 -6.65
C MET A 61 -8.12 12.57 -6.15
N PRO A 62 -8.13 13.32 -5.04
CA PRO A 62 -6.91 13.89 -4.51
C PRO A 62 -5.90 12.79 -4.14
N PRO A 63 -4.63 12.87 -4.58
CA PRO A 63 -3.65 11.81 -4.28
C PRO A 63 -3.47 11.56 -2.78
N TYR A 64 -3.54 12.60 -1.95
CA TYR A 64 -3.42 12.45 -0.50
C TYR A 64 -4.55 11.61 0.12
N PHE A 65 -5.73 11.57 -0.50
CA PHE A 65 -6.83 10.75 -0.02
C PHE A 65 -6.57 9.27 -0.32
N ILE A 66 -6.06 8.95 -1.52
CA ILE A 66 -5.64 7.60 -1.87
C ILE A 66 -4.56 7.11 -0.89
N ASP A 67 -3.56 7.96 -0.64
CA ASP A 67 -2.47 7.63 0.29
C ASP A 67 -2.99 7.39 1.72
N GLN A 68 -3.86 8.28 2.24
CA GLN A 68 -4.46 8.13 3.57
C GLN A 68 -5.34 6.89 3.66
N SER A 69 -6.19 6.63 2.66
CA SER A 69 -7.01 5.41 2.63
C SER A 69 -6.15 4.15 2.67
N ASN A 70 -5.03 4.13 1.94
CA ASN A 70 -4.09 3.01 2.00
C ASN A 70 -3.42 2.91 3.40
N GLU A 71 -3.01 4.03 4.01
CA GLU A 71 -2.50 4.10 5.40
C GLU A 71 -3.50 3.53 6.41
N ASP A 72 -4.80 3.80 6.22
CA ASP A 72 -5.87 3.34 7.10
C ASP A 72 -6.41 1.94 6.77
N GLY A 73 -5.87 1.29 5.72
CA GLY A 73 -6.32 -0.03 5.26
C GLY A 73 -7.73 -0.03 4.64
N LEU A 74 -8.15 1.11 4.10
CA LEU A 74 -9.45 1.33 3.46
C LEU A 74 -9.34 1.25 1.94
N ASP A 75 -10.39 0.74 1.30
CA ASP A 75 -10.52 0.77 -0.16
C ASP A 75 -10.98 2.15 -0.62
N PHE A 76 -10.06 2.97 -1.13
CA PHE A 76 -10.38 4.31 -1.66
C PHE A 76 -11.33 4.30 -2.85
N SER A 77 -11.48 3.15 -3.53
CA SER A 77 -12.30 3.02 -4.74
C SER A 77 -13.79 2.82 -4.47
N GLU A 78 -14.14 2.60 -3.20
CA GLU A 78 -15.52 2.43 -2.77
C GLU A 78 -15.87 3.33 -1.59
N MET A 79 -17.16 3.55 -1.35
CA MET A 79 -17.63 4.31 -0.18
C MET A 79 -19.05 3.92 0.21
N TYR A 80 -19.37 4.08 1.50
CA TYR A 80 -20.72 3.97 2.03
C TYR A 80 -21.29 5.35 2.32
N LEU A 81 -22.40 5.70 1.66
CA LEU A 81 -23.11 6.96 1.88
C LEU A 81 -24.59 6.69 2.09
N TRP A 82 -25.25 7.56 2.85
CA TRP A 82 -26.70 7.49 3.00
C TRP A 82 -27.38 7.80 1.67
N SER A 83 -28.48 7.10 1.38
CA SER A 83 -29.27 7.37 0.17
C SER A 83 -29.70 8.84 0.05
N GLU A 84 -29.91 9.53 1.18
CA GLU A 84 -30.26 10.94 1.25
C GLU A 84 -29.14 11.88 0.78
N GLU A 85 -27.88 11.42 0.80
CA GLU A 85 -26.69 12.17 0.37
C GLU A 85 -26.45 12.07 -1.15
N LEU A 86 -27.25 11.24 -1.82
CA LEU A 86 -27.08 10.88 -3.22
C LEU A 86 -28.25 11.38 -4.07
N GLU A 87 -27.95 11.67 -5.33
CA GLU A 87 -28.94 11.89 -6.37
C GLU A 87 -28.66 11.00 -7.58
N PRO A 88 -29.69 10.55 -8.32
CA PRO A 88 -29.50 9.82 -9.57
C PRO A 88 -28.66 10.62 -10.56
N ALA A 89 -27.82 9.92 -11.32
CA ALA A 89 -26.98 10.55 -12.31
C ALA A 89 -26.87 9.69 -13.58
N GLU A 90 -26.53 10.34 -14.69
CA GLU A 90 -26.19 9.63 -15.91
C GLU A 90 -24.85 8.90 -15.74
N CYS A 91 -24.78 7.69 -16.29
CA CYS A 91 -23.53 6.93 -16.35
C CYS A 91 -22.52 7.66 -17.24
N ARG A 92 -21.27 7.81 -16.78
CA ARG A 92 -20.24 8.59 -17.48
C ARG A 92 -19.10 7.73 -18.05
N ASP A 93 -19.04 6.46 -17.70
CA ASP A 93 -17.98 5.54 -18.08
C ASP A 93 -18.43 4.06 -18.00
N THR A 94 -17.50 3.13 -18.18
CA THR A 94 -17.73 1.69 -18.05
C THR A 94 -16.88 1.07 -16.94
N GLU A 95 -17.21 -0.16 -16.52
CA GLU A 95 -16.36 -0.93 -15.61
C GLU A 95 -14.96 -1.19 -16.21
N GLU A 96 -14.86 -1.33 -17.54
CA GLU A 96 -13.57 -1.48 -18.22
C GLU A 96 -12.70 -0.21 -18.09
N ASP A 97 -13.32 0.98 -18.09
CA ASP A 97 -12.60 2.25 -17.88
C ASP A 97 -12.08 2.39 -16.45
N VAL A 98 -12.85 1.88 -15.47
CA VAL A 98 -12.42 1.80 -14.07
C VAL A 98 -11.24 0.84 -13.93
N ASN A 99 -11.36 -0.38 -14.44
CA ASN A 99 -10.27 -1.37 -14.36
C ASN A 99 -8.98 -0.85 -15.00
N LYS A 100 -9.06 -0.23 -16.19
CA LYS A 100 -7.91 0.42 -16.84
C LYS A 100 -7.31 1.58 -16.03
N PHE A 101 -8.09 2.22 -15.17
CA PHE A 101 -7.57 3.24 -14.26
C PHE A 101 -6.89 2.59 -13.05
N LEU A 102 -7.55 1.63 -12.41
CA LEU A 102 -7.01 0.91 -11.25
C LEU A 102 -5.71 0.18 -11.60
N GLU A 103 -5.60 -0.43 -12.78
CA GLU A 103 -4.34 -1.02 -13.31
C GLU A 103 -3.21 0.00 -13.48
N LYS A 104 -3.55 1.29 -13.62
CA LYS A 104 -2.58 2.37 -13.79
C LYS A 104 -2.26 3.09 -12.49
N ILE A 105 -3.01 2.85 -11.42
CA ILE A 105 -2.61 3.29 -10.08
C ILE A 105 -1.38 2.45 -9.76
N PRO A 106 -0.17 3.03 -9.81
CA PRO A 106 1.03 2.23 -9.73
C PRO A 106 1.03 1.46 -8.40
N GLU A 107 1.52 0.22 -8.42
CA GLU A 107 1.76 -0.62 -7.23
C GLU A 107 2.54 0.16 -6.14
N SER A 108 3.19 1.27 -6.52
CA SER A 108 3.70 2.25 -5.57
C SER A 108 2.71 2.68 -4.49
N HIS A 109 1.40 2.77 -4.75
CA HIS A 109 0.41 3.14 -3.72
C HIS A 109 0.24 2.08 -2.61
N TRP A 110 0.67 0.83 -2.82
CA TRP A 110 0.74 -0.20 -1.77
C TRP A 110 1.65 0.23 -0.62
N TRP A 111 2.76 0.90 -0.94
CA TRP A 111 3.66 1.46 0.06
C TRP A 111 3.03 2.63 0.84
N GLY A 112 1.96 3.24 0.33
CA GLY A 112 1.18 4.25 1.06
C GLY A 112 0.77 3.71 2.43
N GLY A 113 0.32 2.46 2.51
CA GLY A 113 -0.03 1.75 3.74
C GLY A 113 1.08 1.63 4.80
N LEU A 114 2.34 1.87 4.42
CA LEU A 114 3.50 1.80 5.32
C LEU A 114 3.99 3.19 5.78
N GLY A 115 3.25 4.25 5.46
CA GLY A 115 3.58 5.63 5.83
C GLY A 115 4.98 6.05 5.38
N GLU A 116 5.76 6.66 6.28
CA GLU A 116 7.11 7.14 5.95
C GLU A 116 8.08 6.02 5.55
N GLN A 117 7.87 4.77 5.98
CA GLN A 117 8.68 3.63 5.55
C GLN A 117 8.44 3.33 4.07
N GLY A 118 7.18 3.27 3.66
CA GLY A 118 6.83 3.04 2.27
C GLY A 118 7.34 4.14 1.34
N LYS A 119 7.26 5.40 1.75
CA LYS A 119 7.86 6.52 1.00
C LYS A 119 9.37 6.37 0.81
N ARG A 120 10.09 5.79 1.78
CA ARG A 120 11.54 5.52 1.65
C ARG A 120 11.79 4.38 0.68
N ILE A 121 11.02 3.29 0.77
CA ILE A 121 11.07 2.16 -0.17
C ILE A 121 10.82 2.63 -1.60
N GLN A 122 9.75 3.41 -1.84
CA GLN A 122 9.45 3.99 -3.16
C GLN A 122 10.60 4.82 -3.74
N ARG A 123 11.33 5.57 -2.90
CA ARG A 123 12.47 6.38 -3.37
C ARG A 123 13.63 5.51 -3.85
N VAL A 124 13.87 4.37 -3.21
CA VAL A 124 14.90 3.41 -3.66
C VAL A 124 14.49 2.80 -5.00
N LEU A 125 13.20 2.52 -5.19
CA LEU A 125 12.65 1.85 -6.37
C LEU A 125 12.21 2.80 -7.49
N ALA A 126 12.50 4.10 -7.37
CA ALA A 126 11.95 5.11 -8.26
C ALA A 126 12.34 4.87 -9.73
N GLY A 127 11.35 4.59 -10.56
CA GLY A 127 11.53 4.36 -12.01
C GLY A 127 11.84 2.92 -12.40
N ILE A 128 11.76 1.97 -11.46
CA ILE A 128 11.97 0.54 -11.69
C ILE A 128 10.61 -0.14 -11.91
N ASP A 129 10.55 -1.03 -12.89
CA ASP A 129 9.40 -1.91 -13.14
C ASP A 129 9.31 -2.96 -12.01
N ASP A 130 8.14 -3.10 -11.38
CA ASP A 130 7.88 -4.03 -10.27
C ASP A 130 8.19 -5.49 -10.64
N LYS A 131 8.03 -5.86 -11.92
CA LYS A 131 8.34 -7.20 -12.44
C LYS A 131 9.83 -7.44 -12.64
N ASN A 132 10.67 -6.41 -12.56
CA ASN A 132 12.12 -6.53 -12.73
C ASN A 132 12.84 -6.66 -11.38
N THR A 133 12.65 -7.80 -10.72
CA THR A 133 13.22 -8.10 -9.39
C THR A 133 14.73 -7.86 -9.31
N MET A 134 15.48 -8.22 -10.36
CA MET A 134 16.94 -8.03 -10.39
C MET A 134 17.33 -6.55 -10.45
N GLU A 135 16.57 -5.70 -11.15
CA GLU A 135 16.83 -4.26 -11.17
C GLU A 135 16.48 -3.62 -9.82
N ALA A 136 15.39 -4.04 -9.20
CA ALA A 136 15.04 -3.62 -7.85
C ALA A 136 16.11 -4.03 -6.81
N LEU A 137 16.61 -5.27 -6.87
CA LEU A 137 17.70 -5.75 -6.02
C LEU A 137 18.99 -4.96 -6.21
N LYS A 138 19.32 -4.54 -7.44
CA LYS A 138 20.48 -3.68 -7.71
C LYS A 138 20.32 -2.30 -7.09
N ALA A 139 19.14 -1.69 -7.21
CA ALA A 139 18.88 -0.39 -6.59
C ALA A 139 18.96 -0.46 -5.07
N TRP A 140 18.42 -1.52 -4.47
CA TRP A 140 18.59 -1.79 -3.04
C TRP A 140 20.04 -1.99 -2.64
N ASN A 141 20.80 -2.77 -3.41
CA ASN A 141 22.23 -2.97 -3.18
C ASN A 141 22.99 -1.64 -3.19
N ASP A 142 22.80 -0.82 -4.22
CA ASP A 142 23.48 0.47 -4.37
C ASP A 142 23.12 1.42 -3.22
N TYR A 143 21.85 1.47 -2.82
CA TYR A 143 21.40 2.23 -1.67
C TYR A 143 22.03 1.72 -0.35
N LEU A 144 22.05 0.42 -0.13
CA LEU A 144 22.56 -0.16 1.11
C LEU A 144 24.08 -0.06 1.22
N GLU A 145 24.83 -0.24 0.13
CA GLU A 145 26.30 -0.01 0.10
C GLU A 145 26.65 1.45 0.45
N GLU A 146 25.79 2.41 0.11
CA GLU A 146 25.98 3.83 0.51
C GLU A 146 25.61 4.08 1.98
N LYS A 147 24.54 3.46 2.49
CA LYS A 147 23.97 3.78 3.80
C LYS A 147 24.50 2.94 4.95
N LEU A 148 24.88 1.69 4.71
CA LEU A 148 25.28 0.77 5.77
C LEU A 148 26.70 1.10 6.26
N THR A 149 26.84 1.21 7.58
CA THR A 149 28.13 1.32 8.23
C THR A 149 28.58 -0.05 8.71
N TYR A 150 29.67 -0.56 8.15
CA TYR A 150 30.24 -1.85 8.53
C TYR A 150 31.44 -1.72 9.50
N PRO A 151 31.68 -2.73 10.35
CA PRO A 151 30.79 -3.85 10.64
C PRO A 151 29.64 -3.42 11.57
N PHE A 152 28.52 -4.14 11.54
CA PHE A 152 27.42 -3.92 12.49
C PHE A 152 26.84 -5.20 13.06
N THR A 153 26.19 -5.09 14.21
CA THR A 153 25.54 -6.22 14.88
C THR A 153 24.08 -6.31 14.49
N ALA A 154 23.62 -7.52 14.20
CA ALA A 154 22.23 -7.87 13.96
C ALA A 154 21.90 -9.19 14.67
N LYS A 155 20.64 -9.55 14.66
CA LYS A 155 20.13 -10.80 15.19
C LYS A 155 19.49 -11.61 14.05
N VAL A 156 19.68 -12.92 14.05
CA VAL A 156 18.93 -13.81 13.17
C VAL A 156 17.48 -13.85 13.64
N ALA A 157 16.58 -13.30 12.83
CA ALA A 157 15.17 -13.17 13.16
C ALA A 157 14.40 -14.46 12.84
N GLU A 158 14.63 -15.01 11.65
CA GLU A 158 13.86 -16.13 11.11
C GLU A 158 14.42 -17.51 11.50
N TYR A 159 13.52 -18.51 11.53
CA TYR A 159 13.91 -19.89 11.79
C TYR A 159 14.69 -20.47 10.59
N GLN A 160 15.86 -21.04 10.88
CA GLN A 160 16.73 -21.66 9.89
C GLN A 160 16.58 -23.18 9.91
N GLU A 161 16.08 -23.78 8.82
CA GLU A 161 15.99 -25.25 8.72
C GLU A 161 17.36 -25.93 8.69
N LYS A 162 18.37 -25.26 8.14
CA LYS A 162 19.72 -25.80 7.90
C LYS A 162 20.77 -24.70 8.10
N GLY A 163 21.99 -25.10 8.44
CA GLY A 163 23.12 -24.19 8.57
C GLY A 163 23.56 -23.98 10.03
N PRO A 164 24.61 -23.18 10.25
CA PRO A 164 25.19 -22.98 11.59
C PRO A 164 24.43 -21.96 12.44
N PHE A 165 23.50 -21.20 11.85
CA PHE A 165 22.80 -20.10 12.51
C PHE A 165 21.44 -20.54 13.04
N GLN A 166 21.08 -20.04 14.22
CA GLN A 166 19.78 -20.27 14.84
C GLN A 166 19.06 -18.93 15.04
N SER A 167 17.72 -18.95 14.94
CA SER A 167 16.91 -17.79 15.33
C SER A 167 17.26 -17.41 16.77
N GLY A 168 17.59 -16.15 17.00
CA GLY A 168 18.13 -15.71 18.29
C GLY A 168 19.58 -15.24 18.23
N ASP A 169 20.38 -15.77 17.32
CA ASP A 169 21.83 -15.58 17.32
C ASP A 169 22.21 -14.13 17.02
N ALA A 170 23.10 -13.57 17.84
CA ALA A 170 23.73 -12.29 17.57
C ALA A 170 24.89 -12.48 16.59
N VAL A 171 24.83 -11.81 15.45
CA VAL A 171 25.80 -11.92 14.36
C VAL A 171 26.43 -10.56 14.04
N VAL A 172 27.63 -10.60 13.45
CA VAL A 172 28.33 -9.39 12.98
C VAL A 172 28.40 -9.40 11.47
N VAL A 173 27.68 -8.47 10.86
CA VAL A 173 27.63 -8.26 9.41
C VAL A 173 28.85 -7.45 8.98
N LYS A 174 29.58 -7.96 7.99
CA LYS A 174 30.85 -7.35 7.52
C LYS A 174 30.74 -6.61 6.20
N LYS A 175 29.91 -7.10 5.28
CA LYS A 175 29.67 -6.52 3.95
C LYS A 175 28.56 -7.27 3.22
N ILE A 176 28.01 -6.67 2.16
CA ILE A 176 27.26 -7.38 1.14
C ILE A 176 28.23 -8.19 0.26
N THR A 177 27.78 -9.34 -0.25
CA THR A 177 28.60 -10.23 -1.10
C THR A 177 27.96 -10.58 -2.42
N MET A 178 26.62 -10.71 -2.46
CA MET A 178 25.92 -11.27 -3.60
C MET A 178 24.48 -10.78 -3.65
N LEU A 179 23.94 -10.71 -4.85
CA LEU A 179 22.52 -10.57 -5.12
C LEU A 179 22.02 -11.90 -5.66
N ASP A 180 20.92 -12.39 -5.11
CA ASP A 180 20.23 -13.59 -5.54
C ASP A 180 18.75 -13.26 -5.72
N GLU A 181 18.12 -13.71 -6.81
CA GLU A 181 16.71 -13.40 -7.07
C GLU A 181 15.75 -14.08 -6.10
N HIS A 182 16.13 -15.23 -5.55
CA HIS A 182 15.30 -16.00 -4.63
C HIS A 182 15.56 -15.64 -3.17
N TYR A 183 16.82 -15.37 -2.83
CA TYR A 183 17.26 -15.10 -1.46
C TYR A 183 17.58 -13.61 -1.19
N GLY A 184 17.49 -12.76 -2.21
CA GLY A 184 17.74 -11.34 -2.10
C GLY A 184 19.23 -11.01 -1.92
N ILE A 185 19.50 -9.97 -1.14
CA ILE A 185 20.84 -9.49 -0.82
C ILE A 185 21.47 -10.42 0.23
N ILE A 186 22.62 -11.00 -0.12
CA ILE A 186 23.40 -11.87 0.74
C ILE A 186 24.52 -11.07 1.40
N VAL A 187 24.70 -11.26 2.70
CA VAL A 187 25.75 -10.62 3.49
C VAL A 187 26.71 -11.62 4.10
N HIS A 188 27.97 -11.20 4.23
CA HIS A 188 29.00 -11.98 4.88
C HIS A 188 29.06 -11.72 6.37
N LEU A 189 28.97 -12.80 7.15
CA LEU A 189 29.21 -12.83 8.59
C LEU A 189 30.61 -13.39 8.87
N LYS A 190 30.95 -13.63 10.14
CA LYS A 190 32.23 -14.30 10.48
C LYS A 190 32.18 -15.81 10.23
N GLU A 191 31.03 -16.44 10.44
CA GLU A 191 30.84 -17.89 10.38
C GLU A 191 30.17 -18.38 9.07
N GLY A 192 29.85 -17.49 8.12
CA GLY A 192 29.21 -17.84 6.85
C GLY A 192 28.52 -16.66 6.19
N ASP A 193 27.73 -16.95 5.15
CA ASP A 193 26.90 -15.98 4.44
C ASP A 193 25.42 -16.27 4.74
N ILE A 194 24.60 -15.21 4.81
CA ILE A 194 23.16 -15.31 5.09
C ILE A 194 22.40 -14.21 4.33
N PRO A 195 21.13 -14.44 3.93
CA PRO A 195 20.27 -13.38 3.43
C PRO A 195 20.10 -12.24 4.45
N LEU A 196 20.21 -11.00 3.99
CA LEU A 196 20.01 -9.82 4.83
C LEU A 196 18.57 -9.72 5.35
N CYS A 197 17.60 -10.21 4.57
CA CYS A 197 16.19 -10.22 4.95
C CYS A 197 15.88 -11.12 6.16
N GLU A 198 16.79 -12.01 6.53
CA GLU A 198 16.67 -12.88 7.71
C GLU A 198 17.27 -12.25 8.98
N LEU A 199 17.81 -11.03 8.86
CA LEU A 199 18.48 -10.32 9.94
C LEU A 199 17.66 -9.12 10.42
N GLU A 200 17.69 -8.90 11.73
CA GLU A 200 17.09 -7.75 12.39
C GLU A 200 18.17 -6.96 13.15
N VAL A 201 18.29 -5.66 12.87
CA VAL A 201 19.11 -4.76 13.69
C VAL A 201 18.30 -4.44 14.94
N GLN A 202 18.74 -4.87 16.12
CA GLN A 202 17.91 -4.73 17.34
C GLN A 202 17.90 -3.32 17.94
N ASN A 203 18.92 -2.51 17.64
CA ASN A 203 19.01 -1.16 18.18
C ASN A 203 18.42 -0.16 17.18
N ASN A 204 17.23 0.35 17.49
CA ASN A 204 16.52 1.31 16.63
C ASN A 204 17.25 2.65 16.46
N ASP A 205 18.16 2.99 17.38
CA ASP A 205 19.02 4.19 17.26
C ASP A 205 20.24 3.96 16.35
N SER A 206 20.46 2.72 15.90
CA SER A 206 21.53 2.40 14.95
C SER A 206 21.26 3.06 13.60
N PRO A 207 22.26 3.68 12.96
CA PRO A 207 22.09 4.22 11.61
C PRO A 207 21.76 3.13 10.58
N ASN A 208 22.07 1.86 10.89
CA ASN A 208 21.76 0.73 10.03
C ASN A 208 20.36 0.15 10.26
N TYR A 209 19.65 0.55 11.31
CA TYR A 209 18.32 0.02 11.62
C TYR A 209 17.36 0.28 10.47
N GLN A 210 17.18 1.56 10.13
CA GLN A 210 16.18 1.98 9.16
C GLN A 210 16.46 1.44 7.74
N PRO A 211 17.69 1.53 7.18
CA PRO A 211 17.97 0.97 5.85
C PRO A 211 17.76 -0.55 5.77
N VAL A 212 18.19 -1.31 6.79
CA VAL A 212 17.98 -2.77 6.83
C VAL A 212 16.49 -3.08 6.94
N ASN A 213 15.77 -2.41 7.85
CA ASN A 213 14.35 -2.65 8.05
C ASN A 213 13.51 -2.31 6.80
N ASP A 214 13.82 -1.20 6.11
CA ASP A 214 13.13 -0.82 4.87
C ASP A 214 13.35 -1.87 3.77
N TYR A 215 14.57 -2.41 3.64
CA TYR A 215 14.86 -3.51 2.71
C TYR A 215 14.11 -4.79 3.07
N CYS A 216 14.15 -5.22 4.34
CA CYS A 216 13.47 -6.44 4.78
C CYS A 216 11.96 -6.37 4.55
N VAL A 217 11.35 -5.21 4.82
CA VAL A 217 9.92 -4.98 4.56
C VAL A 217 9.61 -5.01 3.07
N TRP A 218 10.45 -4.40 2.23
CA TRP A 218 10.27 -4.49 0.78
C TRP A 218 10.37 -5.93 0.29
N PHE A 219 11.41 -6.68 0.68
CA PHE A 219 11.68 -8.03 0.18
C PHE A 219 10.61 -9.06 0.60
N ALA A 220 9.88 -8.78 1.69
CA ALA A 220 8.80 -9.64 2.17
C ALA A 220 7.45 -9.43 1.45
N ASN A 221 7.31 -8.38 0.64
CA ASN A 221 6.11 -8.04 -0.14
C ASN A 221 6.35 -8.28 -1.63
#